data_AF-K9PZ62-F1
#
_entry.id   AF-K9PZ62-F1
#
_cell.length_a   1.000
_cell.length_b   1.000
_cell.length_c   1.000
_cell.angle_alpha   90.00
_cell.angle_beta   90.00
_cell.angle_gamma   90.00
#
_symmetry.space_group_name_H-M   'P 1'
#
loop_
_entity.id
_entity.type
_entity.pdbx_description
1 polymer ?
#
loop_
_entity_poly.entity_id
_entity_poly.type
_entity_poly.pdbx_seq_one_letter_code
_entity_poly.pdbx_strand_id
1 'polypeptide(L)'
;MPEQTSFVREDAEQLLDTLRSFHETLKTEWSSVKNQWKNIDETWHDKQYEKYYPLFKKLEYIYQEAETKCEKYIKFVDREINIEKKDDVIDIASVIEKM
;
A
#
# COMPACT_ATOMS: atom_id res chain seq x y z
N MET A 1 22.58 -22.64 3.57
CA MET A 1 22.66 -21.46 4.46
C MET A 1 21.52 -20.55 4.03
N PRO A 2 20.55 -20.21 4.89
CA PRO A 2 19.55 -19.23 4.53
C PRO A 2 20.25 -17.88 4.34
N GLU A 3 20.07 -17.25 3.19
CA GLU A 3 20.56 -15.90 2.94
C GLU A 3 19.88 -14.96 3.94
N GLN A 4 20.65 -14.44 4.88
CA GLN A 4 20.23 -13.43 5.82
C GLN A 4 19.88 -12.19 4.98
N THR A 5 18.60 -11.99 4.70
CA THR A 5 18.11 -10.75 4.12
C THR A 5 18.56 -9.62 5.04
N SER A 6 19.07 -8.52 4.49
CA SER A 6 19.48 -7.32 5.23
C SER A 6 18.29 -6.56 5.86
N PHE A 7 17.27 -7.32 6.26
CA PHE A 7 15.97 -6.87 6.70
C PHE A 7 16.09 -6.48 8.16
N VAL A 8 16.39 -5.20 8.41
CA VAL A 8 16.31 -4.66 9.76
C VAL A 8 14.83 -4.53 10.08
N ARG A 9 14.36 -5.30 11.05
CA ARG A 9 12.96 -5.35 11.45
C ARG A 9 12.36 -3.97 11.75
N GLU A 10 13.12 -3.11 12.43
CA GLU A 10 12.69 -1.75 12.75
C GLU A 10 12.45 -0.92 11.48
N ASP A 11 13.35 -1.01 10.49
CA ASP A 11 13.18 -0.35 9.19
C ASP A 11 11.95 -0.88 8.44
N ALA A 12 11.67 -2.19 8.55
CA ALA A 12 10.51 -2.81 7.93
C ALA A 12 9.18 -2.40 8.60
N GLU A 13 9.16 -2.34 9.94
CA GLU A 13 8.01 -1.86 10.71
C GLU A 13 7.74 -0.37 10.36
N GLN A 14 8.78 0.46 10.28
CA GLN A 14 8.66 1.86 9.86
C GLN A 14 8.15 2.01 8.42
N LEU A 15 8.65 1.18 7.50
CA LEU A 15 8.17 1.15 6.12
C LEU A 15 6.70 0.73 6.06
N LEU A 16 6.29 -0.28 6.83
CA LEU A 16 4.90 -0.74 6.88
C LEU A 16 3.95 0.36 7.33
N ASP A 17 4.31 1.10 8.37
CA ASP A 17 3.51 2.21 8.88
C ASP A 17 3.43 3.36 7.86
N THR A 18 4.55 3.67 7.20
CA THR A 18 4.60 4.67 6.12
C THR A 18 3.73 4.25 4.93
N LEU A 19 3.77 2.98 4.52
CA LEU A 19 2.94 2.44 3.44
C LEU A 19 1.45 2.48 3.79
N ARG A 20 1.08 2.14 5.02
CA ARG A 20 -0.31 2.23 5.50
C ARG A 20 -0.82 3.68 5.47
N SER A 21 -0.02 4.62 5.99
CA SER A 21 -0.35 6.05 5.96
C SER A 21 -0.47 6.60 4.54
N PHE A 22 0.46 6.22 3.65
CA PHE A 22 0.42 6.59 2.25
C PHE A 22 -0.82 6.02 1.54
N HIS A 23 -1.16 4.75 1.79
CA HIS A 23 -2.35 4.11 1.22
C HIS A 23 -3.64 4.83 1.60
N GLU A 24 -3.82 5.17 2.89
CA GLU A 24 -5.00 5.90 3.35
C GLU A 24 -5.07 7.33 2.79
N THR A 25 -3.92 8.00 2.70
CA THR A 25 -3.83 9.33 2.08
C THR A 25 -4.22 9.26 0.60
N LEU A 26 -3.64 8.32 -0.15
CA LEU A 26 -3.92 8.10 -1.56
C LEU A 26 -5.43 7.88 -1.79
N LYS A 27 -6.03 7.01 -1.00
CA LYS A 27 -7.45 6.66 -1.09
C LYS A 27 -8.35 7.86 -0.77
N THR A 28 -8.03 8.60 0.27
CA THR A 28 -8.81 9.76 0.73
C THR A 28 -8.77 10.89 -0.30
N GLU A 29 -7.57 11.29 -0.72
CA GLU A 29 -7.39 12.39 -1.67
C GLU A 29 -7.97 12.03 -3.04
N TRP A 30 -7.74 10.80 -3.52
CA TRP A 30 -8.30 10.37 -4.80
C TRP A 30 -9.82 10.25 -4.77
N SER A 31 -10.41 9.83 -3.64
CA SER A 31 -11.86 9.83 -3.45
C SER A 31 -12.44 11.24 -3.55
N SER A 32 -11.78 12.24 -2.96
CA SER A 32 -12.18 13.65 -3.07
C SER A 32 -12.20 14.12 -4.53
N VAL A 33 -11.13 13.83 -5.28
CA VAL A 33 -11.04 14.17 -6.71
C VAL A 33 -12.14 13.50 -7.53
N LYS A 34 -12.40 12.20 -7.30
CA LYS A 34 -13.49 11.48 -7.99
C LYS A 34 -14.87 12.08 -7.71
N ASN A 35 -15.12 12.48 -6.46
CA ASN A 35 -16.40 13.10 -6.09
C ASN A 35 -16.58 14.46 -6.76
N GLN A 36 -15.54 15.29 -6.78
CA GLN A 36 -15.57 16.58 -7.48
C GLN A 36 -15.73 16.39 -8.98
N TRP A 37 -15.02 15.43 -9.57
CA TRP A 37 -15.15 15.09 -10.98
C TRP A 37 -16.58 14.70 -11.32
N LYS A 38 -17.22 13.82 -10.54
CA LYS A 38 -18.60 13.40 -10.76
C LYS A 38 -19.58 14.59 -10.83
N ASN A 39 -19.43 15.58 -9.95
CA ASN A 39 -20.28 16.76 -9.95
C ASN A 39 -20.10 17.61 -11.23
N ILE A 40 -18.88 17.69 -11.74
CA ILE A 40 -18.55 18.44 -12.95
C ILE A 40 -18.95 17.66 -14.20
N ASP A 41 -18.80 16.33 -14.20
CA ASP A 41 -19.15 15.42 -15.29
C ASP A 41 -20.61 15.52 -15.69
N GLU A 42 -21.51 15.80 -14.73
CA GLU A 42 -22.94 15.99 -15.01
C GLU A 42 -23.26 17.33 -15.70
N THR A 43 -22.35 18.31 -15.65
CA THR A 43 -22.64 19.71 -16.00
C THR A 43 -21.71 20.31 -17.05
N TRP A 44 -20.53 19.73 -17.29
CA TRP A 44 -19.51 20.26 -18.20
C TRP A 44 -19.28 19.35 -19.40
N HIS A 45 -19.65 19.81 -20.61
CA HIS A 45 -19.58 19.01 -21.84
C HIS A 45 -19.14 19.85 -23.05
N ASP A 46 -18.10 20.66 -22.89
CA ASP A 46 -17.54 21.47 -23.98
C ASP A 46 -16.27 20.82 -24.59
N LYS A 47 -15.61 21.54 -25.50
CA LYS A 47 -14.38 21.09 -26.16
C LYS A 47 -13.19 20.92 -25.20
N GLN A 48 -13.22 21.53 -24.02
CA GLN A 48 -12.20 21.32 -22.99
C GLN A 48 -12.48 20.04 -22.21
N TYR A 49 -13.75 19.75 -21.92
CA TYR A 49 -14.15 18.47 -21.33
C TYR A 49 -13.65 17.29 -22.17
N GLU A 50 -13.82 17.33 -23.50
CA GLU A 50 -13.35 16.26 -24.40
C GLU A 50 -11.83 16.01 -24.31
N LYS A 51 -11.04 17.04 -23.97
CA LYS A 51 -9.59 16.93 -23.76
C LYS A 51 -9.25 16.42 -22.37
N TYR A 52 -10.02 16.83 -21.36
CA TYR A 52 -9.75 16.51 -19.98
C TYR A 52 -10.25 15.12 -19.57
N TYR A 53 -11.42 14.68 -20.05
CA TYR A 53 -12.00 13.38 -19.70
C TYR A 53 -11.02 12.20 -19.92
N PRO A 54 -10.31 12.09 -21.05
CA PRO A 54 -9.32 11.01 -21.24
C PRO A 54 -8.18 11.07 -20.22
N LEU A 55 -7.74 12.28 -19.84
CA LEU A 55 -6.71 12.46 -18.81
C LEU A 55 -7.24 11.99 -17.45
N PHE A 56 -8.46 12.36 -17.08
CA PHE A 56 -9.09 11.91 -15.85
C PHE A 56 -9.20 10.38 -15.80
N LYS A 57 -9.68 9.72 -16.86
CA LYS A 57 -9.77 8.25 -16.93
C LYS A 57 -8.40 7.58 -16.80
N LYS A 58 -7.34 8.18 -17.37
CA LYS A 58 -5.97 7.69 -17.20
C LYS A 58 -5.51 7.79 -15.75
N LEU A 59 -5.78 8.92 -15.09
CA LEU A 59 -5.46 9.09 -13.66
C LEU A 59 -6.24 8.07 -12.83
N GLU A 60 -7.53 7.89 -13.07
CA GLU A 60 -8.36 6.89 -12.37
C GLU A 60 -7.75 5.49 -12.42
N TYR A 61 -7.33 5.05 -13.60
CA TYR A 61 -6.65 3.76 -13.76
C TYR A 61 -5.35 3.69 -12.94
N ILE A 62 -4.50 4.72 -13.03
CA ILE A 62 -3.20 4.74 -12.34
C ILE A 62 -3.39 4.70 -10.82
N TYR A 63 -4.33 5.48 -10.29
CA TYR A 63 -4.59 5.53 -8.85
C TYR A 63 -5.18 4.21 -8.33
N GLN A 64 -6.10 3.59 -9.09
CA GLN A 64 -6.64 2.27 -8.73
C GLN A 64 -5.57 1.18 -8.76
N GLU A 65 -4.66 1.23 -9.73
CA GLU A 65 -3.53 0.30 -9.80
C GLU A 65 -2.56 0.53 -8.63
N ALA A 66 -2.27 1.79 -8.29
CA ALA A 66 -1.43 2.17 -7.16
C ALA A 66 -2.02 1.71 -5.83
N GLU A 67 -3.32 1.89 -5.60
CA GLU A 67 -4.03 1.40 -4.40
C GLU A 67 -3.87 -0.12 -4.28
N THR A 68 -4.16 -0.85 -5.35
CA THR A 68 -4.03 -2.32 -5.39
C THR A 68 -2.60 -2.80 -5.12
N LYS A 69 -1.59 -2.12 -5.71
CA LYS A 69 -0.18 -2.46 -5.50
C LYS A 69 0.25 -2.14 -4.07
N CYS A 70 -0.21 -1.02 -3.51
CA CYS A 70 0.09 -0.64 -2.14
C CYS A 70 -0.44 -1.67 -1.14
N GLU A 71 -1.70 -2.11 -1.28
CA GLU A 71 -2.25 -3.19 -0.45
C GLU A 71 -1.44 -4.48 -0.53
N LYS A 72 -0.95 -4.85 -1.72
CA LYS A 72 -0.10 -6.04 -1.90
C LYS A 72 1.22 -5.89 -1.16
N TYR A 73 1.86 -4.74 -1.23
CA TYR A 73 3.12 -4.49 -0.54
C TYR A 73 2.95 -4.40 0.98
N ILE A 74 1.87 -3.78 1.46
CA ILE A 74 1.52 -3.80 2.90
C ILE A 74 1.40 -5.24 3.40
N LYS A 75 0.64 -6.09 2.69
CA LYS A 75 0.47 -7.52 3.05
C LYS A 75 1.79 -8.30 2.99
N PHE A 76 2.66 -7.96 2.04
CA PHE A 76 3.98 -8.58 1.92
C PHE A 76 4.87 -8.21 3.10
N VAL A 77 5.07 -6.93 3.39
CA VAL A 77 5.94 -6.47 4.49
C VAL A 77 5.42 -6.96 5.84
N ASP A 78 4.11 -6.91 6.08
CA ASP A 78 3.48 -7.44 7.29
C ASP A 78 3.74 -8.96 7.46
N ARG A 79 3.72 -9.72 6.36
CA ARG A 79 4.06 -11.15 6.39
C ARG A 79 5.52 -11.38 6.74
N GLU A 80 6.45 -10.67 6.11
CA GLU A 80 7.89 -10.84 6.35
C GLU A 80 8.25 -10.55 7.83
N ILE A 81 7.71 -9.46 8.39
CA ILE A 81 7.86 -9.13 9.82
C ILE A 81 7.32 -10.26 10.72
N ASN A 82 6.21 -10.89 10.33
CA ASN A 82 5.58 -11.95 11.13
C ASN A 82 6.31 -13.31 11.00
N ILE A 83 7.01 -13.57 9.91
CA ILE A 83 7.86 -14.77 9.77
C ILE A 83 9.07 -14.65 10.71
N GLU A 84 9.75 -13.50 10.69
CA GLU A 84 10.89 -13.22 11.57
C GLU A 84 10.50 -13.34 13.06
N LYS A 85 9.33 -12.81 13.46
CA LYS A 85 8.81 -12.97 14.83
C LYS A 85 8.63 -14.43 15.27
N LYS A 86 8.30 -15.34 14.35
CA LYS A 86 8.11 -16.75 14.69
C LYS A 86 9.44 -17.46 14.90
N ASP A 87 10.46 -17.09 14.13
CA ASP A 87 11.80 -17.65 14.28
C ASP A 87 12.43 -17.21 15.62
N ASP A 88 12.25 -15.94 16.04
CA ASP A 88 12.70 -15.46 17.36
C ASP A 88 12.07 -16.21 18.55
N VAL A 89 10.80 -16.63 18.44
CA VAL A 89 10.08 -17.29 19.53
C VAL A 89 10.40 -18.78 19.62
N ILE A 90 10.68 -19.42 18.48
CA ILE A 90 11.07 -20.84 18.43
C ILE A 90 12.45 -21.05 19.06
N ASP A 91 13.34 -20.06 18.98
CA ASP A 91 14.70 -20.16 19.51
C ASP A 91 14.73 -20.21 21.05
N ILE A 92 13.81 -19.53 21.75
CA ILE A 92 13.74 -19.56 23.23
C ILE A 92 13.06 -20.84 23.73
N ALA A 93 11.97 -21.27 23.08
CA ALA A 93 11.21 -22.44 23.51
C ALA A 93 11.98 -23.76 23.27
N SER A 94 12.77 -23.86 22.19
CA SER A 94 13.56 -25.06 21.89
C SER A 94 14.78 -25.26 22.80
N VAL A 95 15.23 -24.19 23.48
CA VAL A 95 16.30 -24.24 24.48
C VAL A 95 15.77 -24.70 25.84
N ILE A 96 14.55 -24.31 26.20
CA ILE A 96 13.92 -24.69 27.48
C ILE A 96 13.52 -26.18 27.51
N GLU A 97 13.13 -26.78 26.38
CA GLU A 97 12.83 -28.23 26.32
C GLU A 97 14.09 -29.13 26.30
N LYS A 98 15.29 -28.55 26.18
CA LYS A 98 16.57 -29.29 26.16
C LYS A 98 17.37 -29.18 27.47
N MET A 99 16.84 -28.51 28.49
CA MET A 99 17.38 -28.48 29.86
C MET A 99 16.57 -29.37 30.79
#